data_AF-A0A350Y3X3-F1
#
_entry.id   AF-A0A350Y3X3-F1
#
_cell.length_a   1.000
_cell.length_b   1.000
_cell.length_c   1.000
_cell.angle_alpha   90.00
_cell.angle_beta   90.00
_cell.angle_gamma   90.00
#
_symmetry.space_group_name_H-M   'P 1'
#
loop_
_entity.id
_entity.type
_entity.pdbx_description
1 polymer ?
#
loop_
_entity_poly.entity_id
_entity_poly.type
_entity_poly.pdbx_seq_one_letter_code
_entity_poly.pdbx_strand_id
1 'polypeptide(L)'
;MIWASIIIPMGVGLFLGYTLRRSMFNHKAVWRNWLASISLLLVTVPPLVGVFFLPQPWQDYTLSGLFILCSALLWLYIITSPRRKKRAGSLLWNLGWPGTHKTLLSIGIIWIMIALLQTSIVLDLAEKEFAESYNRPEYYISQIIFYWSTVIYFLWAGLSRLELRENGIYFKFGFIEWKKIAAYKWKEKEGNILTVWIKQRFPLFPTASWEIPGIYKATIDRMLSQHLSGRLRKY
;
A
#
# COMPACT_ATOMS: atom_id res chain seq x y z
N MET A 1 3.09 20.59 -20.81
CA MET A 1 4.16 19.81 -20.15
C MET A 1 3.75 19.16 -18.82
N ILE A 2 2.78 19.71 -18.06
CA ILE A 2 2.35 19.19 -16.75
C ILE A 2 1.80 17.75 -16.78
N TRP A 3 1.21 17.33 -17.90
CA TRP A 3 0.66 15.97 -18.09
C TRP A 3 1.72 14.87 -18.05
N ALA A 4 2.92 15.13 -18.57
CA ALA A 4 4.02 14.17 -18.53
C ALA A 4 4.45 13.91 -17.08
N SER A 5 4.41 14.92 -16.22
CA SER A 5 4.79 14.84 -14.80
C SER A 5 3.91 13.88 -13.99
N ILE A 6 2.69 13.59 -14.45
CA ILE A 6 1.71 12.77 -13.71
C ILE A 6 1.57 11.38 -14.35
N ILE A 7 1.51 11.32 -15.68
CA ILE A 7 1.39 10.06 -16.42
C ILE A 7 2.65 9.20 -16.27
N ILE A 8 3.84 9.82 -16.27
CA ILE A 8 5.12 9.09 -16.14
C ILE A 8 5.22 8.39 -14.77
N PRO A 9 5.04 9.03 -13.60
CA PRO A 9 5.13 8.33 -12.32
C PRO A 9 3.99 7.33 -12.10
N MET A 10 2.78 7.58 -12.63
CA MET A 10 1.71 6.57 -12.61
C MET A 10 2.08 5.33 -13.45
N GLY A 11 2.57 5.54 -14.68
CA GLY A 11 3.03 4.48 -15.56
C GLY A 11 4.20 3.69 -14.98
N VAL A 12 5.20 4.40 -14.43
CA VAL A 12 6.35 3.81 -13.74
C VAL A 12 5.90 3.06 -12.48
N GLY A 13 4.97 3.60 -11.69
CA GLY A 13 4.43 2.94 -10.51
C GLY A 13 3.67 1.66 -10.84
N LEU A 14 2.89 1.66 -11.92
CA LEU A 14 2.20 0.47 -12.43
C LEU A 14 3.16 -0.56 -13.02
N PHE A 15 4.17 -0.09 -13.76
CA PHE A 15 5.20 -0.95 -14.32
C PHE A 15 6.05 -1.61 -13.21
N LEU A 16 6.50 -0.83 -12.22
CA LEU A 16 7.20 -1.35 -11.03
C LEU A 16 6.32 -2.28 -10.22
N GLY A 17 5.04 -1.94 -10.03
CA GLY A 17 4.06 -2.81 -9.40
C GLY A 17 3.89 -4.13 -10.15
N TYR A 18 3.92 -4.10 -11.49
CA TYR A 18 3.85 -5.29 -12.32
C TYR A 18 5.12 -6.14 -12.26
N THR A 19 6.30 -5.54 -12.38
CA THR A 19 7.58 -6.27 -12.36
C THR A 19 7.85 -6.92 -11.01
N LEU A 20 7.57 -6.21 -9.90
CA LEU A 20 7.65 -6.76 -8.54
C LEU A 20 6.69 -7.92 -8.33
N ARG A 21 5.49 -7.87 -8.92
CA ARG A 21 4.47 -8.92 -8.79
C ARG A 21 4.75 -10.12 -9.69
N ARG A 22 5.40 -9.90 -10.85
CA ARG A 22 5.79 -10.96 -11.78
C ARG A 22 6.92 -11.82 -11.21
N SER A 23 7.88 -11.25 -10.49
CA SER A 23 8.98 -12.04 -9.91
C SER A 23 8.53 -12.93 -8.74
N MET A 24 7.44 -12.61 -8.04
CA MET A 24 7.05 -13.30 -6.82
C MET A 24 6.02 -14.45 -7.00
N PHE A 25 5.24 -14.47 -8.09
CA PHE A 25 4.05 -15.33 -8.19
C PHE A 25 3.96 -16.22 -9.44
N ASN A 26 3.27 -17.36 -9.29
CA ASN A 26 3.02 -18.34 -10.34
C ASN A 26 2.05 -17.79 -11.41
N HIS A 27 2.31 -18.08 -12.69
CA HIS A 27 1.74 -17.37 -13.86
C HIS A 27 0.20 -17.24 -13.89
N LYS A 28 -0.52 -18.27 -13.43
CA LYS A 28 -2.00 -18.28 -13.38
C LYS A 28 -2.61 -17.39 -12.30
N ALA A 29 -1.95 -17.24 -11.15
CA ALA A 29 -2.43 -16.38 -10.06
C ALA A 29 -2.18 -14.89 -10.38
N VAL A 30 -1.12 -14.60 -11.14
CA VAL A 30 -0.79 -13.26 -11.63
C VAL A 30 -1.91 -12.72 -12.52
N TRP A 31 -2.43 -13.53 -13.45
CA TRP A 31 -3.40 -13.06 -14.44
C TRP A 31 -4.74 -12.62 -13.85
N ARG A 32 -5.26 -13.38 -12.87
CA ARG A 32 -6.51 -13.01 -12.17
C ARG A 32 -6.36 -11.74 -11.34
N ASN A 33 -5.21 -11.57 -10.69
CA ASN A 33 -4.89 -10.34 -9.96
C ASN A 33 -4.67 -9.13 -10.89
N TRP A 34 -4.24 -9.39 -12.12
CA TRP A 34 -4.02 -8.35 -13.13
C TRP A 34 -5.35 -7.76 -13.62
N LEU A 35 -6.35 -8.60 -13.90
CA LEU A 35 -7.70 -8.14 -14.27
C LEU A 35 -8.36 -7.30 -13.17
N ALA A 36 -8.20 -7.70 -11.91
CA ALA A 36 -8.67 -6.94 -10.75
C ALA A 36 -7.97 -5.57 -10.64
N SER A 37 -6.65 -5.52 -10.87
CA SER A 37 -5.92 -4.25 -10.88
C SER A 37 -6.28 -3.36 -12.07
N ILE A 38 -6.51 -3.93 -13.26
CA ILE A 38 -6.92 -3.20 -14.46
C ILE A 38 -8.33 -2.65 -14.33
N SER A 39 -9.28 -3.45 -13.82
CA SER A 39 -10.64 -2.96 -13.58
C SER A 39 -10.64 -1.82 -12.58
N LEU A 40 -9.85 -1.90 -11.51
CA LEU A 40 -9.71 -0.80 -10.56
C LEU A 40 -9.11 0.45 -11.23
N LEU A 41 -8.08 0.28 -12.09
CA LEU A 41 -7.51 1.39 -12.87
C LEU A 41 -8.51 2.00 -13.86
N LEU A 42 -9.27 1.19 -14.57
CA LEU A 42 -10.30 1.67 -15.50
C LEU A 42 -11.41 2.43 -14.78
N VAL A 43 -11.64 2.15 -13.50
CA VAL A 43 -12.62 2.90 -12.70
C VAL A 43 -12.01 4.17 -12.12
N THR A 44 -10.74 4.17 -11.71
CA THR A 44 -10.13 5.32 -11.02
C THR A 44 -9.48 6.33 -11.95
N VAL A 45 -8.89 5.89 -13.07
CA VAL A 45 -8.15 6.75 -14.00
C VAL A 45 -9.06 7.72 -14.75
N PRO A 46 -10.21 7.32 -15.34
CA PRO A 46 -11.04 8.25 -16.10
C PRO A 46 -11.60 9.41 -15.27
N PRO A 47 -12.09 9.21 -14.02
CA PRO A 47 -12.44 10.33 -13.16
C PRO A 47 -11.25 11.25 -12.89
N LEU A 48 -10.08 10.68 -12.61
CA LEU A 48 -8.85 11.45 -12.35
C LEU A 48 -8.45 12.30 -13.56
N VAL A 49 -8.52 11.72 -14.76
CA VAL A 49 -8.26 12.40 -16.03
C VAL A 49 -9.31 13.49 -16.27
N GLY A 50 -10.59 13.21 -15.99
CA GLY A 50 -11.69 14.16 -16.10
C GLY A 50 -11.50 15.43 -15.26
N VAL A 51 -10.90 15.31 -14.07
CA VAL A 51 -10.59 16.48 -13.22
C VAL A 51 -9.69 17.48 -13.92
N PHE A 52 -8.74 17.03 -14.76
CA PHE A 52 -7.84 17.93 -15.47
C PHE A 52 -8.48 18.63 -16.68
N PHE A 53 -9.65 18.19 -17.12
CA PHE A 53 -10.44 18.88 -18.15
C PHE A 53 -11.39 19.92 -17.55
N LEU A 54 -11.46 20.03 -16.21
CA LEU A 54 -12.26 21.07 -15.57
C LEU A 54 -11.62 22.44 -15.81
N PRO A 55 -12.42 23.49 -16.11
CA PRO A 55 -11.90 24.84 -16.18
C PRO A 55 -11.42 25.31 -14.81
N GLN A 56 -10.41 26.16 -14.79
CA GLN A 56 -10.09 26.96 -13.61
C GLN A 56 -11.31 27.84 -13.28
N PRO A 57 -11.80 27.91 -12.03
CA PRO A 57 -11.18 27.46 -10.78
C PRO A 57 -11.52 26.05 -10.26
N TRP A 58 -12.43 25.35 -10.94
CA TRP A 58 -13.01 24.09 -10.46
C TRP A 58 -11.99 22.96 -10.37
N GLN A 59 -11.01 22.96 -11.26
CA GLN A 59 -9.89 22.03 -11.24
C GLN A 59 -9.15 22.08 -9.89
N ASP A 60 -8.75 23.27 -9.46
CA ASP A 60 -8.00 23.46 -8.21
C ASP A 60 -8.80 23.02 -6.99
N TYR A 61 -10.08 23.41 -6.91
CA TYR A 61 -10.95 22.98 -5.80
C TYR A 61 -11.12 21.47 -5.74
N THR A 62 -11.28 20.83 -6.90
CA THR A 62 -11.45 19.38 -6.98
C THR A 62 -10.18 18.66 -6.58
N LEU A 63 -9.02 19.09 -7.07
CA LEU A 63 -7.73 18.52 -6.70
C LEU A 63 -7.41 18.75 -5.21
N SER A 64 -7.66 19.93 -4.67
CA SER A 64 -7.53 20.20 -3.23
C SER A 64 -8.40 19.29 -2.39
N GLY A 65 -9.68 19.15 -2.76
CA GLY A 65 -10.60 18.23 -2.09
C GLY A 65 -10.08 16.80 -2.11
N LEU A 66 -9.55 16.33 -3.25
CA LEU A 66 -8.95 15.00 -3.38
C LEU A 66 -7.70 14.84 -2.51
N PHE A 67 -6.80 15.84 -2.48
CA PHE A 67 -5.60 15.80 -1.63
C PHE A 67 -5.94 15.74 -0.15
N ILE A 68 -6.88 16.57 0.31
CA ILE A 68 -7.36 16.56 1.70
C ILE A 68 -8.02 15.22 2.02
N LEU A 69 -8.91 14.72 1.17
CA LEU A 69 -9.60 13.45 1.37
C LEU A 69 -8.61 12.27 1.45
N CYS A 70 -7.67 12.18 0.51
CA CYS A 70 -6.63 11.16 0.51
C CYS A 70 -5.77 11.25 1.78
N SER A 71 -5.37 12.45 2.19
CA SER A 71 -4.62 12.67 3.43
C SER A 71 -5.40 12.20 4.66
N ALA A 72 -6.68 12.54 4.74
CA ALA A 72 -7.57 12.13 5.83
C ALA A 72 -7.70 10.60 5.88
N LEU A 73 -7.82 9.92 4.74
CA LEU A 73 -7.86 8.46 4.67
C LEU A 73 -6.54 7.82 5.16
N LEU A 74 -5.38 8.38 4.79
CA LEU A 74 -4.08 7.92 5.27
C LEU A 74 -3.96 8.07 6.79
N TRP A 75 -4.33 9.23 7.33
CA TRP A 75 -4.31 9.48 8.77
C TRP A 75 -5.30 8.61 9.53
N LEU A 76 -6.53 8.46 9.03
CA LEU A 76 -7.51 7.55 9.61
C LEU A 76 -6.98 6.12 9.64
N TYR A 77 -6.28 5.69 8.58
CA TYR A 77 -5.62 4.39 8.55
C TYR A 77 -4.51 4.27 9.61
N ILE A 78 -3.65 5.28 9.74
CA ILE A 78 -2.58 5.32 10.77
C ILE A 78 -3.19 5.25 12.17
N ILE A 79 -4.11 6.16 12.49
CA ILE A 79 -4.73 6.33 13.82
C ILE A 79 -5.57 5.11 14.21
N THR A 80 -6.26 4.46 13.27
CA THR A 80 -7.04 3.25 13.55
C THR A 80 -6.17 2.00 13.68
N SER A 81 -4.88 2.04 13.36
CA SER A 81 -4.01 0.87 13.39
C SER A 81 -3.87 0.20 14.76
N PRO A 82 -3.70 0.91 15.90
CA PRO A 82 -3.63 0.28 17.21
C PRO A 82 -4.92 -0.48 17.55
N ARG A 83 -6.08 0.08 17.20
CA ARG A 83 -7.39 -0.60 17.38
C ARG A 83 -7.46 -1.87 16.55
N ARG A 84 -6.98 -1.83 15.29
CA ARG A 84 -6.93 -3.02 14.42
C ARG A 84 -5.95 -4.07 14.93
N LYS A 85 -4.79 -3.66 15.48
CA LYS A 85 -3.86 -4.58 16.16
C LYS A 85 -4.50 -5.25 17.37
N LYS A 86 -5.23 -4.50 18.22
CA LYS A 86 -5.94 -5.07 19.37
C LYS A 86 -6.98 -6.12 18.94
N ARG A 87 -7.74 -5.87 17.86
CA ARG A 87 -8.72 -6.83 17.32
C ARG A 87 -8.09 -8.13 16.81
N ALA A 88 -6.82 -8.09 16.41
CA ALA A 88 -6.10 -9.28 15.95
C ALA A 88 -5.71 -10.23 17.10
N GLY A 89 -5.94 -9.86 18.37
CA GLY A 89 -5.65 -10.67 19.55
C GLY A 89 -4.25 -10.42 20.12
N SER A 90 -3.89 -11.18 21.15
CA SER A 90 -2.56 -11.08 21.77
C SER A 90 -1.45 -11.46 20.79
N LEU A 91 -0.25 -10.93 21.03
CA LEU A 91 0.91 -11.21 20.19
C LEU A 91 1.44 -12.60 20.54
N LEU A 92 1.37 -13.54 19.60
CA LEU A 92 1.95 -14.86 19.75
C LEU A 92 3.42 -14.86 19.34
N TRP A 93 3.74 -14.20 18.23
CA TRP A 93 5.10 -14.16 17.71
C TRP A 93 5.36 -12.93 16.84
N ASN A 94 6.58 -12.39 16.93
CA ASN A 94 7.04 -11.30 16.08
C ASN A 94 7.98 -11.86 15.01
N LEU A 95 7.54 -11.87 13.74
CA LEU A 95 8.32 -12.40 12.62
C LEU A 95 9.33 -11.39 12.07
N GLY A 96 9.40 -10.19 12.65
CA GLY A 96 10.33 -9.16 12.25
C GLY A 96 9.86 -8.40 11.00
N TRP A 97 10.82 -7.94 10.20
CA TRP A 97 10.56 -7.13 9.02
C TRP A 97 10.38 -8.00 7.78
N PRO A 98 9.21 -7.98 7.12
CA PRO A 98 9.01 -8.74 5.89
C PRO A 98 9.86 -8.16 4.76
N GLY A 99 10.23 -8.95 3.76
CA GLY A 99 11.06 -8.48 2.62
C GLY A 99 10.55 -7.17 1.95
N THR A 100 9.23 -6.92 1.99
CA THR A 100 8.61 -5.69 1.47
C THR A 100 8.98 -4.41 2.24
N HIS A 101 9.54 -4.52 3.45
CA HIS A 101 9.87 -3.35 4.28
C HIS A 101 10.89 -2.43 3.59
N LYS A 102 11.92 -3.00 2.96
CA LYS A 102 12.96 -2.25 2.25
C LYS A 102 12.35 -1.42 1.13
N THR A 103 11.49 -2.05 0.33
CA THR A 103 10.79 -1.38 -0.77
C THR A 103 9.93 -0.21 -0.27
N LEU A 104 9.18 -0.40 0.82
CA LEU A 104 8.34 0.66 1.38
C LEU A 104 9.16 1.82 1.95
N LEU A 105 10.28 1.54 2.61
CA LEU A 105 11.20 2.57 3.10
C LEU A 105 11.84 3.33 1.95
N SER A 106 12.30 2.63 0.90
CA SER A 106 12.84 3.27 -0.31
C SER A 106 11.80 4.17 -0.99
N ILE A 107 10.55 3.71 -1.12
CA ILE A 107 9.44 4.53 -1.62
C ILE A 107 9.25 5.77 -0.72
N GLY A 108 9.25 5.58 0.60
CA GLY A 108 9.16 6.69 1.56
C GLY A 108 10.26 7.75 1.37
N ILE A 109 11.50 7.34 1.14
CA ILE A 109 12.63 8.26 0.87
C ILE A 109 12.42 9.04 -0.42
N ILE A 110 11.95 8.39 -1.49
CA ILE A 110 11.62 9.08 -2.74
C ILE A 110 10.52 10.13 -2.50
N TRP A 111 9.49 9.78 -1.73
CA TRP A 111 8.43 10.72 -1.36
C TRP A 111 8.93 11.89 -0.51
N ILE A 112 9.97 11.71 0.32
CA ILE A 112 10.60 12.82 1.07
C ILE A 112 11.17 13.83 0.09
N MET A 113 11.91 13.38 -0.93
CA MET A 113 12.50 14.29 -1.92
C MET A 113 11.43 15.07 -2.68
N ILE A 114 10.31 14.42 -3.04
CA ILE A 114 9.17 15.07 -3.70
C ILE A 114 8.49 16.07 -2.76
N ALA A 115 8.27 15.71 -1.50
CA ALA A 115 7.65 16.58 -0.50
C ALA A 115 8.49 17.83 -0.23
N LEU A 116 9.82 17.67 -0.17
CA LEU A 116 10.76 18.78 -0.02
C LEU A 116 10.74 19.71 -1.23
N LEU A 117 10.80 19.17 -2.45
CA LEU A 117 10.70 19.94 -3.69
C LEU A 117 9.38 20.72 -3.76
N GLN A 118 8.27 20.07 -3.41
CA GLN A 118 6.98 20.72 -3.38
C GLN A 118 6.95 21.85 -2.35
N THR A 119 7.50 21.60 -1.16
CA THR A 119 7.57 22.62 -0.09
C THR A 119 8.41 23.81 -0.53
N SER A 120 9.55 23.61 -1.18
CA SER A 120 10.40 24.70 -1.68
C SER A 120 9.72 25.54 -2.76
N ILE A 121 8.97 24.90 -3.67
CA ILE A 121 8.19 25.63 -4.69
C ILE A 121 7.16 26.54 -4.02
N VAL A 122 6.46 26.04 -3.00
CA VAL A 122 5.43 26.83 -2.30
C VAL A 122 6.06 27.98 -1.50
N LEU A 123 7.23 27.78 -0.90
CA LEU A 123 7.96 28.85 -0.21
C LEU A 123 8.41 29.94 -1.19
N ASP A 124 9.00 29.57 -2.34
CA ASP A 124 9.38 30.52 -3.39
C ASP A 124 8.18 31.31 -3.94
N LEU A 125 7.02 30.64 -4.09
CA LEU A 125 5.79 31.31 -4.50
C LEU A 125 5.24 32.26 -3.44
N ALA A 126 5.36 31.90 -2.15
CA ALA A 126 4.93 32.74 -1.04
C ALA A 126 5.81 33.99 -0.91
N GLU A 127 7.12 33.89 -1.15
CA GLU A 127 8.05 35.02 -1.16
C GLU A 127 7.76 36.01 -2.31
N LYS A 128 7.27 35.51 -3.45
CA LYS A 128 6.90 36.33 -4.62
C LYS A 128 5.46 36.89 -4.53
N GLU A 129 4.91 36.98 -3.32
CA GLU A 129 3.56 37.47 -3.01
C GLU A 129 2.44 36.86 -3.87
N PHE A 130 2.62 35.62 -4.35
CA PHE A 130 1.67 34.97 -5.27
C PHE A 130 1.30 35.86 -6.48
N ALA A 131 2.22 36.72 -6.95
CA ALA A 131 1.95 37.78 -7.92
C ALA A 131 1.23 37.28 -9.20
N GLU A 132 0.08 37.91 -9.45
CA GLU A 132 -0.81 37.98 -10.63
C GLU A 132 -1.28 36.69 -11.35
N SER A 133 -0.62 35.54 -11.19
CA SER A 133 -0.98 34.28 -11.88
C SER A 133 -1.48 33.17 -10.94
N TYR A 134 -1.22 33.29 -9.63
CA TYR A 134 -1.38 32.20 -8.67
C TYR A 134 -2.26 32.56 -7.47
N ASN A 135 -3.54 32.82 -7.71
CA ASN A 135 -4.49 33.35 -6.71
C ASN A 135 -4.98 32.35 -5.63
N ARG A 136 -4.32 31.21 -5.39
CA ARG A 136 -4.90 30.08 -4.61
C ARG A 136 -3.92 29.39 -3.66
N PRO A 137 -3.58 30.02 -2.53
CA PRO A 137 -2.67 29.43 -1.53
C PRO A 137 -3.20 28.09 -0.96
N GLU A 138 -4.52 27.90 -0.87
CA GLU A 138 -5.14 26.69 -0.32
C GLU A 138 -4.78 25.43 -1.12
N TYR A 139 -4.67 25.58 -2.44
CA TYR A 139 -4.29 24.48 -3.33
C TYR A 139 -2.89 23.96 -3.03
N TYR A 140 -1.93 24.87 -2.88
CA TYR A 140 -0.55 24.54 -2.55
C TYR A 140 -0.41 23.94 -1.15
N ILE A 141 -1.13 24.50 -0.17
CA ILE A 141 -1.15 23.97 1.20
C ILE A 141 -1.70 22.54 1.20
N SER A 142 -2.79 22.27 0.46
CA SER A 142 -3.37 20.93 0.38
C SER A 142 -2.41 19.90 -0.22
N GLN A 143 -1.58 20.31 -1.20
CA GLN A 143 -0.52 19.45 -1.74
C GLN A 143 0.53 19.13 -0.69
N ILE A 144 1.06 20.12 0.02
CA ILE A 144 2.05 19.91 1.10
C ILE A 144 1.52 18.90 2.12
N ILE A 145 0.29 19.10 2.59
CA ILE A 145 -0.37 18.18 3.54
C ILE A 145 -0.40 16.76 2.98
N PHE A 146 -0.76 16.59 1.71
CA PHE A 146 -0.83 15.29 1.07
C PHE A 146 0.53 14.61 0.91
N TYR A 147 1.53 15.31 0.39
CA TYR A 147 2.88 14.77 0.20
C TYR A 147 3.50 14.33 1.53
N TRP A 148 3.40 15.16 2.57
CA TRP A 148 3.90 14.80 3.91
C TRP A 148 3.11 13.68 4.57
N SER A 149 1.78 13.65 4.41
CA SER A 149 0.95 12.52 4.89
C SER A 149 1.37 11.20 4.23
N THR A 150 1.72 11.26 2.94
CA THR A 150 2.20 10.11 2.17
C THR A 150 3.58 9.64 2.64
N VAL A 151 4.52 10.57 2.89
CA VAL A 151 5.83 10.28 3.50
C VAL A 151 5.65 9.56 4.84
N ILE A 152 4.87 10.15 5.75
CA ILE A 152 4.63 9.59 7.08
C ILE A 152 4.02 8.20 6.97
N TYR A 153 3.04 8.02 6.08
CA TYR A 153 2.42 6.73 5.83
C TYR A 153 3.43 5.67 5.38
N PHE A 154 4.28 5.97 4.38
CA PHE A 154 5.25 5.01 3.86
C PHE A 154 6.35 4.68 4.86
N LEU A 155 6.88 5.66 5.60
CA LEU A 155 7.84 5.42 6.67
C LEU A 155 7.22 4.55 7.77
N TRP A 156 6.03 4.92 8.26
CA TRP A 156 5.29 4.15 9.25
C TRP A 156 4.97 2.74 8.74
N ALA A 157 4.68 2.57 7.44
CA ALA A 157 4.46 1.27 6.81
C ALA A 157 5.71 0.43 6.66
N GLY A 158 6.82 1.02 6.25
CA GLY A 158 8.12 0.36 6.16
C GLY A 158 8.64 -0.11 7.52
N LEU A 159 8.36 0.63 8.60
CA LEU A 159 8.73 0.24 9.96
C LEU A 159 7.83 -0.83 10.58
N SER A 160 6.76 -1.24 9.90
CA SER A 160 5.80 -2.20 10.47
C SER A 160 6.27 -3.63 10.36
N ARG A 161 6.16 -4.35 11.48
CA ARG A 161 6.56 -5.75 11.59
C ARG A 161 5.42 -6.68 11.18
N LEU A 162 5.79 -7.87 10.69
CA LEU A 162 4.87 -8.97 10.49
C LEU A 162 4.67 -9.66 11.85
N GLU A 163 3.42 -9.75 12.28
CA GLU A 163 3.07 -10.25 13.61
C GLU A 163 2.09 -11.43 13.49
N LEU A 164 2.38 -12.52 14.19
CA LEU A 164 1.45 -13.61 14.41
C LEU A 164 0.68 -13.33 15.69
N ARG A 165 -0.65 -13.36 15.60
CA ARG A 165 -1.55 -13.07 16.71
C ARG A 165 -2.59 -14.16 16.85
N GLU A 166 -3.24 -14.21 18.00
CA GLU A 166 -4.23 -15.25 18.34
C GLU A 166 -5.30 -15.46 17.26
N ASN A 167 -5.79 -14.37 16.66
CA ASN A 167 -6.89 -14.45 15.71
C ASN A 167 -6.42 -14.53 14.25
N GLY A 168 -5.12 -14.36 13.96
CA GLY A 168 -4.63 -14.38 12.59
C GLY A 168 -3.23 -13.82 12.39
N ILE A 169 -2.86 -13.65 11.12
CA ILE A 169 -1.63 -12.96 10.72
C ILE A 169 -1.95 -11.48 10.57
N TYR A 170 -1.28 -10.64 11.36
CA TYR A 170 -1.37 -9.20 11.23
C TYR A 170 -0.18 -8.69 10.42
N PHE A 171 -0.49 -8.10 9.27
CA PHE A 171 0.48 -7.34 8.50
C PHE A 171 -0.04 -5.93 8.25
N LYS A 172 0.86 -5.00 7.97
CA LYS A 172 0.58 -3.58 7.83
C LYS A 172 -0.65 -3.24 6.96
N PHE A 173 -0.82 -3.95 5.85
CA PHE A 173 -1.90 -3.72 4.88
C PHE A 173 -3.19 -4.48 5.21
N GLY A 174 -3.20 -5.29 6.27
CA GLY A 174 -4.39 -6.05 6.61
C GLY A 174 -4.18 -7.10 7.69
N PHE A 175 -5.29 -7.43 8.31
CA PHE A 175 -5.38 -8.55 9.24
C PHE A 175 -6.03 -9.74 8.51
N ILE A 176 -5.32 -10.85 8.43
CA ILE A 176 -5.79 -12.08 7.82
C ILE A 176 -6.14 -13.05 8.94
N GLU A 177 -7.44 -13.17 9.21
CA GLU A 177 -7.96 -14.11 10.20
C GLU A 177 -7.62 -15.55 9.83
N TRP A 178 -7.30 -16.38 10.83
CA TRP A 178 -7.02 -17.81 10.62
C TRP A 178 -8.14 -18.50 9.82
N LYS A 179 -9.40 -18.19 10.13
CA LYS A 179 -10.58 -18.78 9.47
C LYS A 179 -10.69 -18.45 7.99
N LYS A 180 -10.06 -17.36 7.55
CA LYS A 180 -10.03 -16.92 6.14
C LYS A 180 -8.88 -17.58 5.37
N ILE A 181 -7.95 -18.26 6.02
CA ILE A 181 -6.88 -18.96 5.31
C ILE A 181 -7.43 -20.27 4.72
N ALA A 182 -7.28 -20.44 3.40
CA ALA A 182 -7.70 -21.61 2.65
C ALA A 182 -6.62 -22.68 2.61
N ALA A 183 -5.38 -22.26 2.33
CA ALA A 183 -4.22 -23.11 2.18
C ALA A 183 -2.95 -22.26 2.43
N TYR A 184 -1.84 -22.94 2.69
CA TYR A 184 -0.53 -22.32 2.74
C TYR A 184 0.51 -23.23 2.09
N LYS A 185 1.59 -22.66 1.56
CA LYS A 185 2.70 -23.39 0.95
C LYS A 185 4.00 -22.63 1.15
N TRP A 186 5.05 -23.37 1.46
CA TRP A 186 6.41 -22.88 1.46
C TRP A 186 7.01 -23.03 0.05
N LYS A 187 7.60 -21.96 -0.48
CA LYS A 187 8.50 -22.04 -1.64
C LYS A 187 9.93 -22.16 -1.13
N GLU A 188 10.55 -23.32 -1.34
CA GLU A 188 11.89 -23.61 -0.83
C GLU A 188 13.00 -23.10 -1.76
N LYS A 189 12.75 -23.02 -3.08
CA LYS A 189 13.76 -22.64 -4.09
C LYS A 189 14.18 -21.16 -4.07
N GLU A 190 13.40 -20.27 -3.47
CA GLU A 190 13.56 -18.80 -3.61
C GLU A 190 13.61 -18.07 -2.24
N GLY A 191 13.99 -18.76 -1.17
CA GLY A 191 14.16 -18.15 0.15
C GLY A 191 12.90 -18.18 1.02
N ASN A 192 12.60 -19.35 1.60
CA ASN A 192 11.62 -19.55 2.68
C ASN A 192 10.37 -18.63 2.61
N ILE A 193 9.76 -18.56 1.43
CA ILE A 193 8.60 -17.70 1.21
C ILE A 193 7.34 -18.48 1.61
N LEU A 194 6.64 -17.98 2.63
CA LEU A 194 5.32 -18.46 2.99
C LEU A 194 4.28 -17.79 2.11
N THR A 195 3.60 -18.58 1.28
CA THR A 195 2.45 -18.12 0.50
C THR A 195 1.17 -18.65 1.11
N VAL A 196 0.24 -17.76 1.41
CA VAL A 196 -1.06 -18.05 1.99
C VAL A 196 -2.17 -17.68 1.01
N TRP A 197 -3.10 -18.60 0.78
CA TRP A 197 -4.31 -18.37 0.00
C TRP A 197 -5.47 -18.04 0.91
N ILE A 198 -6.22 -17.00 0.57
CA ILE A 198 -7.31 -16.47 1.38
C ILE A 198 -8.65 -16.84 0.74
N LYS A 199 -9.57 -17.40 1.54
CA LYS A 199 -10.99 -17.60 1.21
C LYS A 199 -11.65 -16.22 1.10
N GLN A 200 -11.77 -15.69 -0.11
CA GLN A 200 -12.45 -14.43 -0.37
C GLN A 200 -13.74 -14.64 -1.17
N ARG A 201 -14.75 -13.83 -0.86
CA ARG A 201 -16.01 -13.72 -1.63
C ARG A 201 -15.85 -12.87 -2.90
N PHE A 202 -14.83 -12.01 -2.94
CA PHE A 202 -14.51 -11.12 -4.06
C PHE A 202 -13.09 -11.39 -4.59
N PRO A 203 -12.84 -11.30 -5.90
CA PRO A 203 -11.59 -11.74 -6.55
C PRO A 203 -10.37 -10.83 -6.33
N LEU A 204 -10.43 -9.90 -5.39
CA LEU A 204 -9.40 -8.88 -5.14
C LEU A 204 -8.40 -9.38 -4.08
N PHE A 205 -7.20 -9.79 -4.53
CA PHE A 205 -6.05 -10.20 -3.71
C PHE A 205 -6.22 -11.54 -2.96
N PRO A 206 -6.33 -12.69 -3.66
CA PRO A 206 -6.56 -14.01 -3.07
C PRO A 206 -5.33 -14.62 -2.40
N THR A 207 -4.17 -13.98 -2.50
CA THR A 207 -2.88 -14.51 -2.05
C THR A 207 -2.05 -13.45 -1.34
N ALA A 208 -1.47 -13.82 -0.21
CA ALA A 208 -0.46 -13.04 0.48
C ALA A 208 0.81 -13.88 0.61
N SER A 209 1.96 -13.29 0.30
CA SER A 209 3.26 -13.96 0.41
C SER A 209 4.20 -13.12 1.23
N TRP A 210 4.95 -13.79 2.10
CA TRP A 210 5.96 -13.16 2.94
C TRP A 210 7.23 -13.99 2.91
N GLU A 211 8.36 -13.32 2.76
CA GLU A 211 9.67 -13.91 3.02
C GLU A 211 9.87 -13.99 4.53
N ILE A 212 10.20 -15.19 5.03
CA ILE A 212 10.34 -15.45 6.46
C ILE A 212 11.70 -16.13 6.70
N PRO A 213 12.49 -15.70 7.70
CA PRO A 213 13.73 -16.38 8.05
C PRO A 213 13.51 -17.88 8.34
N GLY A 214 14.38 -18.74 7.78
CA GLY A 214 14.23 -20.19 7.88
C GLY A 214 14.21 -20.72 9.31
N ILE A 215 14.85 -20.01 10.25
CA ILE A 215 14.87 -20.31 11.69
C ILE A 215 13.44 -20.40 12.26
N TYR A 216 12.50 -19.62 11.73
CA TYR A 216 11.11 -19.60 12.20
C TYR A 216 10.19 -20.60 11.47
N LYS A 217 10.67 -21.30 10.43
CA LYS A 217 9.83 -22.18 9.58
C LYS A 217 9.11 -23.25 10.42
N ALA A 218 9.82 -23.97 11.28
CA ALA A 218 9.24 -25.04 12.10
C ALA A 218 8.17 -24.51 13.08
N THR A 219 8.45 -23.40 13.75
CA THR A 219 7.50 -22.77 14.70
C THR A 219 6.23 -22.32 13.99
N ILE A 220 6.36 -21.71 12.82
CA ILE A 220 5.23 -21.21 12.04
C ILE A 220 4.42 -22.38 11.48
N ASP A 221 5.07 -23.42 11.00
CA ASP A 221 4.39 -24.61 10.50
C ASP A 221 3.61 -25.31 11.62
N ARG A 222 4.16 -25.35 12.84
CA ARG A 222 3.44 -25.82 14.03
C ARG A 222 2.21 -24.94 14.34
N MET A 223 2.33 -23.62 14.31
CA MET A 223 1.21 -22.72 14.55
C MET A 223 0.13 -22.82 13.46
N LEU A 224 0.54 -22.86 12.19
CA LEU A 224 -0.36 -23.00 11.06
C LEU A 224 -1.09 -24.34 11.12
N SER A 225 -0.38 -25.44 11.37
CA SER A 225 -1.01 -26.75 11.52
C SER A 225 -1.97 -26.77 12.72
N GLN A 226 -1.61 -26.21 13.87
CA GLN A 226 -2.54 -26.10 15.02
C GLN A 226 -3.82 -25.36 14.67
N HIS A 227 -3.74 -24.19 14.02
CA HIS A 227 -4.92 -23.39 13.71
C HIS A 227 -5.70 -23.84 12.45
N LEU A 228 -5.07 -24.63 11.56
CA LEU A 228 -5.65 -25.05 10.28
C LEU A 228 -5.93 -26.56 10.16
N SER A 229 -5.51 -27.39 11.13
CA SER A 229 -5.53 -28.87 11.12
C SER A 229 -6.90 -29.54 10.91
N GLY A 230 -8.02 -28.81 11.01
CA GLY A 230 -9.36 -29.32 10.67
C GLY A 230 -9.99 -28.72 9.41
N ARG A 231 -9.29 -27.85 8.68
CA ARG A 231 -9.91 -26.95 7.66
C ARG A 231 -9.18 -26.86 6.32
N LEU A 232 -8.04 -27.54 6.16
CA LEU A 232 -7.24 -27.52 4.94
C LEU A 232 -7.81 -28.49 3.90
N ARG A 233 -8.12 -27.98 2.70
CA ARG A 233 -8.14 -28.83 1.50
C ARG A 233 -6.71 -29.01 1.05
N LYS A 234 -6.23 -30.25 0.98
CA LYS A 234 -4.99 -30.58 0.26
C LYS A 234 -5.20 -30.17 -1.21
N TYR A 235 -4.30 -29.33 -1.71
CA TYR A 235 -4.16 -28.98 -3.13
C TYR A 235 -2.75 -29.34 -3.59
#